data_AF-A0A8H5CJR6-F1
#
_entry.id   AF-A0A8H5CJR6-F1
#
_cell.length_a   1.000
_cell.length_b   1.000
_cell.length_c   1.000
_cell.angle_alpha   90.00
_cell.angle_beta   90.00
_cell.angle_gamma   90.00
#
_symmetry.space_group_name_H-M   'P 1'
#
loop_
_entity.id
_entity.type
_entity.pdbx_description
1 polymer ?
#
loop_
_entity_poly.entity_id
_entity_poly.type
_entity_poly.pdbx_seq_one_letter_code
_entity_poly.pdbx_strand_id
1 'polypeptide(L)'
;MASSVDSIGPSDVVHVDGSPQKKFKSKYHRKVDAVRDELNEFWKLSPEDSTCDPITWWVGHKVTYPHLYRLALDIFCIPGSAVAVERVFSGGRDTISLRRASLSAETIRLLMIAKHRLYLARNRK
;
A
#
# COMPACT_ATOMS: atom_id res chain seq x y z
N MET A 1 -27.57 -64.84 -39.52
CA MET A 1 -27.59 -65.46 -38.16
C MET A 1 -26.49 -64.81 -37.35
N ALA A 2 -26.84 -64.33 -36.15
CA ALA A 2 -26.01 -63.84 -35.02
C ALA A 2 -24.97 -62.74 -35.34
N SER A 3 -25.12 -61.47 -34.91
CA SER A 3 -25.14 -60.94 -33.52
C SER A 3 -23.83 -61.20 -32.76
N SER A 4 -23.01 -60.17 -32.55
CA SER A 4 -22.75 -59.62 -31.21
C SER A 4 -21.92 -58.34 -31.35
N VAL A 5 -22.51 -57.23 -30.91
CA VAL A 5 -21.88 -55.92 -30.74
C VAL A 5 -21.34 -55.85 -29.33
N ASP A 6 -20.03 -56.02 -29.15
CA ASP A 6 -19.44 -55.75 -27.84
C ASP A 6 -19.14 -54.26 -27.72
N SER A 7 -20.03 -53.64 -26.94
CA SER A 7 -19.98 -52.28 -26.45
C SER A 7 -18.88 -52.16 -25.39
N ILE A 8 -17.95 -51.22 -25.56
CA ILE A 8 -17.18 -50.67 -24.43
C ILE A 8 -17.11 -49.15 -24.63
N GLY A 9 -17.71 -48.45 -23.66
CA GLY A 9 -18.19 -47.08 -23.78
C GLY A 9 -17.12 -45.99 -23.74
N PRO A 10 -17.56 -44.74 -23.91
CA PRO A 10 -16.67 -43.60 -23.90
C PRO A 10 -16.35 -43.19 -22.45
N SER A 11 -15.07 -42.91 -22.25
CA SER A 11 -14.59 -41.88 -21.33
C SER A 11 -14.52 -42.24 -19.84
N ASP A 12 -13.37 -42.81 -19.44
CA ASP A 12 -12.77 -42.49 -18.14
C ASP A 12 -12.34 -41.02 -18.14
N VAL A 13 -13.31 -40.10 -18.00
CA VAL A 13 -13.00 -38.72 -17.64
C VAL A 13 -12.63 -38.74 -16.16
N VAL A 14 -11.33 -38.70 -15.90
CA VAL A 14 -10.80 -38.34 -14.58
C VAL A 14 -11.50 -37.05 -14.13
N HIS A 15 -12.40 -37.15 -13.14
CA HIS A 15 -12.92 -35.99 -12.45
C HIS A 15 -11.76 -35.44 -11.62
N VAL A 16 -11.05 -34.48 -12.19
CA VAL A 16 -10.04 -33.71 -11.47
C VAL A 16 -10.83 -32.83 -10.51
N ASP A 17 -11.00 -33.31 -9.27
CA ASP A 17 -11.52 -32.51 -8.17
C ASP A 17 -10.63 -31.28 -8.05
N GLY A 18 -11.10 -30.17 -8.61
CA GLY A 18 -10.43 -28.89 -8.54
C GLY A 18 -10.23 -28.52 -7.08
N SER A 19 -8.99 -28.14 -6.74
CA SER A 19 -8.65 -27.62 -5.42
C SER A 19 -9.68 -26.55 -4.98
N PRO A 20 -10.25 -26.64 -3.76
CA PRO A 20 -11.26 -25.70 -3.30
C PRO A 20 -10.74 -24.27 -3.43
N GLN A 21 -11.34 -23.46 -4.31
CA GLN A 21 -10.92 -22.08 -4.46
C GLN A 21 -11.23 -21.35 -3.15
N LYS A 22 -10.18 -21.08 -2.36
CA LYS A 22 -10.29 -20.23 -1.18
C LYS A 22 -10.84 -18.88 -1.64
N LYS A 23 -12.05 -18.53 -1.22
CA LYS A 23 -12.66 -17.22 -1.48
C LYS A 23 -11.87 -16.16 -0.71
N PHE A 24 -10.72 -15.76 -1.27
CA PHE A 24 -9.84 -14.72 -0.73
C PHE A 24 -10.57 -13.39 -0.48
N LYS A 25 -11.68 -13.18 -1.19
CA LYS A 25 -12.50 -11.97 -1.12
C LYS A 25 -13.58 -11.98 -0.03
N SER A 26 -13.79 -13.08 0.70
CA SER A 26 -14.91 -13.17 1.67
C SER A 26 -14.81 -12.18 2.84
N LYS A 27 -13.59 -11.78 3.22
CA LYS A 27 -13.37 -10.73 4.23
C LYS A 27 -13.59 -9.31 3.72
N TYR A 28 -13.78 -9.13 2.41
CA TYR A 28 -14.05 -7.83 1.79
C TYR A 28 -15.50 -7.74 1.32
N HIS A 29 -16.44 -8.29 2.09
CA HIS A 29 -17.82 -7.83 2.00
C HIS A 29 -17.85 -6.39 2.48
N ARG A 30 -17.52 -5.47 1.56
CA ARG A 30 -17.82 -4.05 1.66
C ARG A 30 -19.32 -4.00 1.86
N LYS A 31 -19.77 -3.60 3.06
CA LYS A 31 -21.08 -2.98 3.18
C LYS A 31 -21.06 -1.86 2.15
N VAL A 32 -21.79 -2.04 1.07
CA VAL A 32 -22.10 -0.95 0.16
C VAL A 32 -23.14 -0.16 0.94
N ASP A 33 -22.66 0.61 1.91
CA ASP A 33 -23.51 1.61 2.52
C ASP A 33 -23.94 2.52 1.38
N ALA A 34 -25.23 2.85 1.30
CA ALA A 34 -25.82 3.76 0.32
C ALA A 34 -25.38 5.21 0.58
N VAL A 35 -24.09 5.39 0.77
CA VAL A 35 -23.37 6.61 1.05
C VAL A 35 -22.96 7.16 -0.30
N ARG A 36 -23.38 8.40 -0.55
CA ARG A 36 -22.92 9.28 -1.63
C ARG A 36 -21.59 8.84 -2.24
N ASP A 37 -21.59 8.59 -3.54
CA ASP A 37 -20.40 8.16 -4.27
C ASP A 37 -19.43 9.34 -4.45
N GLU A 38 -18.61 9.56 -3.43
CA GLU A 38 -17.60 10.61 -3.38
C GLU A 38 -16.71 10.62 -4.63
N LEU A 39 -16.40 9.43 -5.15
CA LEU A 39 -15.46 9.25 -6.25
C LEU A 39 -16.08 9.71 -7.58
N ASN A 40 -17.33 9.34 -7.83
CA ASN A 40 -18.06 9.83 -9.01
C ASN A 40 -18.28 11.34 -8.99
N GLU A 41 -18.43 11.94 -7.82
CA GLU A 41 -18.54 13.39 -7.71
C GLU A 41 -17.20 14.09 -7.92
N PHE A 42 -16.12 13.55 -7.33
CA PHE A 42 -14.77 14.06 -7.52
C PHE A 42 -14.38 14.08 -9.02
N TRP A 43 -14.67 13.01 -9.76
CA TRP A 43 -14.37 12.95 -11.20
C TRP A 43 -15.18 13.92 -12.06
N LYS A 44 -16.28 14.48 -11.55
CA LYS A 44 -17.09 15.48 -12.26
C LYS A 44 -16.61 16.91 -12.00
N LEU A 45 -15.73 17.12 -11.01
CA LEU A 45 -15.17 18.45 -10.74
C LEU A 45 -14.29 18.91 -11.91
N SER A 46 -14.29 20.21 -12.14
CA SER A 46 -13.32 20.81 -13.06
C SER A 46 -11.91 20.69 -12.47
N PRO A 47 -10.88 20.47 -13.30
CA PRO A 47 -9.49 20.46 -12.84
C PRO A 47 -9.14 21.79 -12.16
N GLU A 48 -8.51 21.69 -10.99
CA GLU A 48 -7.97 22.85 -10.27
C GLU A 48 -6.68 23.35 -10.94
N ASP A 49 -6.31 24.61 -10.68
CA ASP A 49 -5.07 25.20 -11.16
C ASP A 49 -3.82 24.43 -10.66
N SER A 50 -2.79 24.36 -11.51
CA SER A 50 -1.53 23.65 -11.21
C SER A 50 -0.70 24.28 -10.09
N THR A 51 -1.07 25.47 -9.64
CA THR A 51 -0.43 26.19 -8.53
C THR A 51 -1.00 25.78 -7.17
N CYS A 52 -2.11 25.04 -7.14
CA CYS A 52 -2.75 24.61 -5.90
C CYS A 52 -1.95 23.49 -5.22
N ASP A 53 -1.69 23.64 -3.93
CA ASP A 53 -1.11 22.56 -3.12
C ASP A 53 -2.17 21.47 -2.90
N PRO A 54 -1.93 20.23 -3.38
CA PRO A 54 -2.91 19.15 -3.29
C PRO A 54 -3.26 18.81 -1.83
N ILE A 55 -2.32 18.92 -0.89
CA ILE A 55 -2.60 18.62 0.52
C ILE A 55 -3.59 19.65 1.08
N THR A 56 -3.34 20.93 0.83
CA THR A 56 -4.22 22.03 1.26
C THR A 56 -5.63 21.88 0.66
N TRP A 57 -5.72 21.52 -0.62
CA TRP A 57 -7.00 21.26 -1.28
C TRP A 57 -7.79 20.13 -0.60
N TRP A 58 -7.14 19.00 -0.34
CA TRP A 58 -7.77 17.85 0.32
C TRP A 58 -8.17 18.16 1.77
N VAL A 59 -7.38 18.96 2.50
CA VAL A 59 -7.73 19.44 3.85
C VAL A 59 -8.99 20.30 3.82
N GLY A 60 -9.13 21.19 2.84
CA GLY A 60 -10.34 22.00 2.65
C GLY A 60 -11.58 21.16 2.35
N HIS A 61 -11.43 20.05 1.62
CA HIS A 61 -12.52 19.18 1.20
C HIS A 61 -12.77 17.97 2.12
N LYS A 62 -12.11 17.89 3.28
CA LYS A 62 -12.21 16.74 4.19
C LYS A 62 -13.64 16.42 4.67
N VAL A 63 -14.50 17.44 4.76
CA VAL A 63 -15.91 17.28 5.19
C VAL A 63 -16.76 16.78 4.01
N THR A 64 -16.45 17.23 2.80
CA THR A 64 -17.16 16.86 1.57
C THR A 64 -16.79 15.46 1.11
N TYR A 65 -15.52 15.06 1.26
CA TYR A 65 -14.99 13.79 0.80
C TYR A 65 -14.19 13.07 1.91
N PRO A 66 -14.82 12.65 3.01
CA PRO A 66 -14.11 12.06 4.15
C PRO A 66 -13.38 10.76 3.83
N HIS A 67 -13.89 9.93 2.92
CA HIS A 67 -13.24 8.66 2.55
C HIS A 67 -12.11 8.89 1.55
N LEU A 68 -12.34 9.70 0.51
CA LEU A 68 -11.30 10.04 -0.44
C LEU A 68 -10.17 10.85 0.19
N TYR A 69 -10.47 11.75 1.13
CA TYR A 69 -9.46 12.49 1.87
C TYR A 69 -8.45 11.58 2.56
N ARG A 70 -8.95 10.53 3.23
CA ARG A 70 -8.08 9.54 3.90
C ARG A 70 -7.23 8.78 2.89
N LEU A 71 -7.83 8.35 1.79
CA LEU A 71 -7.10 7.69 0.70
C LEU A 71 -6.02 8.60 0.09
N ALA A 72 -6.35 9.86 -0.16
CA ALA A 72 -5.42 10.84 -0.73
C ALA A 72 -4.22 11.07 0.20
N LEU A 73 -4.45 11.19 1.52
CA LEU A 73 -3.37 11.28 2.48
C LEU A 73 -2.49 10.02 2.51
N ASP A 74 -3.09 8.83 2.48
CA ASP A 74 -2.34 7.58 2.44
C ASP A 74 -1.41 7.53 1.20
N ILE A 75 -1.90 8.01 0.06
CA ILE A 75 -1.12 8.11 -1.19
C ILE A 75 -0.01 9.17 -1.07
N PHE A 76 -0.31 10.37 -0.58
CA PHE A 76 0.68 11.45 -0.48
C PHE A 76 1.77 11.19 0.57
N CYS A 77 1.52 10.33 1.55
CA CYS A 77 2.54 9.91 2.50
C CYS A 77 3.62 9.03 1.86
N ILE A 78 3.38 8.48 0.67
CA ILE A 78 4.35 7.62 -0.03
C ILE A 78 5.38 8.53 -0.70
N PRO A 79 6.67 8.45 -0.32
CA PRO A 79 7.70 9.23 -0.97
C PRO A 79 7.87 8.78 -2.42
N GLY A 80 7.93 9.73 -3.36
CA GLY A 80 8.13 9.43 -4.78
C GLY A 80 9.50 8.85 -5.13
N SER A 81 10.45 8.80 -4.17
CA SER A 81 11.75 8.16 -4.33
C SER A 81 12.31 7.64 -3.01
N ALA A 82 13.23 6.67 -3.09
CA ALA A 82 13.97 6.17 -1.94
C ALA A 82 15.12 7.11 -1.50
N VAL A 83 15.36 8.24 -2.19
CA VAL A 83 16.51 9.13 -1.96
C VAL A 83 16.56 9.63 -0.51
N ALA A 84 15.40 9.95 0.09
CA ALA A 84 15.34 10.37 1.49
C ALA A 84 15.85 9.29 2.44
N VAL A 85 15.49 8.03 2.17
CA VAL A 85 15.89 6.86 2.95
C VAL A 85 17.37 6.57 2.72
N GLU A 86 17.84 6.60 1.47
CA GLU A 86 19.25 6.44 1.10
C GLU A 86 20.14 7.50 1.76
N ARG A 87 19.69 8.76 1.83
CA ARG A 87 20.42 9.83 2.52
C ARG A 87 20.60 9.51 4.02
N VAL A 88 19.55 9.02 4.67
CA VAL A 88 19.61 8.62 6.09
C VAL A 88 20.58 7.44 6.28
N PHE A 89 20.55 6.45 5.39
CA PHE A 89 21.45 5.29 5.47
C PHE A 89 22.90 5.62 5.10
N SER A 90 23.13 6.54 4.16
CA SER A 90 24.47 6.99 3.79
C SER A 90 25.19 7.65 4.98
N GLY A 91 24.49 8.54 5.70
CA GLY A 91 24.99 9.12 6.96
C GLY A 91 24.95 8.17 8.16
N GLY A 92 24.45 6.94 7.97
CA GLY A 92 24.48 5.86 8.94
C GLY A 92 25.89 5.29 9.16
N ARG A 93 26.75 5.31 8.13
CA ARG A 93 28.15 4.87 8.24
C ARG A 93 28.96 5.63 9.29
N ASP A 94 28.67 6.92 9.50
CA ASP A 94 29.31 7.71 10.57
C ASP A 94 28.82 7.31 11.97
N THR A 95 27.60 6.79 12.06
CA THR A 95 26.94 6.41 13.33
C THR A 95 27.30 4.99 13.72
N ILE A 96 27.40 4.11 12.73
CA ILE A 96 27.85 2.72 12.84
C ILE A 96 29.34 2.73 12.51
N SER A 97 30.18 3.11 13.48
CA SER A 97 31.62 3.21 13.25
C SER A 97 32.16 1.92 12.60
N LEU A 98 32.97 2.08 11.55
CA LEU A 98 33.66 0.98 10.86
C LEU A 98 34.56 0.15 11.79
N ARG A 99 34.86 0.66 12.99
CA ARG A 99 35.79 0.05 13.93
C ARG A 99 35.09 -0.42 15.21
N ARG A 100 34.85 -1.74 15.28
CA ARG A 100 34.57 -2.54 16.49
C ARG A 100 33.59 -1.95 17.53
N ALA A 101 32.46 -1.42 17.10
CA ALA A 101 31.33 -1.21 18.00
C ALA A 101 30.43 -2.45 17.93
N SER A 102 30.41 -3.29 18.97
CA SER A 102 29.47 -4.42 19.07
C SER A 102 28.07 -3.89 19.43
N LEU A 103 27.49 -3.11 18.51
CA LEU A 103 26.16 -2.54 18.67
C LEU A 103 25.13 -3.54 18.16
N SER A 104 24.08 -3.76 18.95
CA SER A 104 22.92 -4.50 18.49
C SER A 104 22.17 -3.68 17.43
N ALA A 105 21.39 -4.36 16.59
CA ALA A 105 20.53 -3.72 15.60
C ALA A 105 19.56 -2.70 16.24
N GLU A 106 19.10 -2.99 17.46
CA GLU A 106 18.21 -2.10 18.20
C GLU A 106 18.91 -0.81 18.63
N THR A 107 20.14 -0.90 19.14
CA THR A 107 20.93 0.28 19.49
C THR A 107 21.22 1.15 18.27
N ILE A 108 21.51 0.53 17.13
CA ILE A 108 21.71 1.25 15.86
C ILE A 108 20.43 2.01 15.46
N ARG A 109 19.27 1.34 15.50
CA ARG A 109 17.97 1.96 15.20
C ARG A 109 17.72 3.18 16.08
N LEU A 110 17.90 3.05 17.39
CA LEU A 110 17.69 4.13 18.35
C LEU A 110 18.64 5.31 18.10
N LEU A 111 19.92 5.04 17.83
CA LEU A 111 20.91 6.07 17.52
C LEU A 111 20.57 6.83 16.23
N MET A 112 20.16 6.12 15.17
CA MET A 112 19.74 6.74 13.91
C MET A 112 18.52 7.65 14.11
N ILE A 113 17.52 7.20 14.88
CA ILE A 113 16.33 8.00 15.21
C ILE A 113 16.70 9.23 16.05
N ALA A 114 17.52 9.06 17.08
CA ALA A 114 17.97 10.15 17.96
C ALA A 114 18.75 11.21 17.17
N LYS A 115 19.72 10.79 16.34
CA LYS A 115 20.48 11.68 15.44
C LYS A 115 19.55 12.46 14.51
N HIS A 116 18.57 11.79 13.89
CA HIS A 116 17.63 12.44 12.99
C HIS A 116 16.76 13.48 13.72
N ARG A 117 16.26 13.15 14.92
CA ARG A 117 15.47 14.09 15.74
C ARG A 117 16.28 15.32 16.15
N LEU A 118 17.53 15.14 16.58
CA LEU A 118 18.42 16.26 16.92
C LEU A 118 18.73 17.14 15.71
N TYR A 119 18.93 16.55 14.53
CA TYR A 119 19.11 17.30 13.29
C TYR A 119 17.88 18.18 12.98
N LEU A 120 16.67 17.60 13.08
CA LEU A 120 15.43 18.36 12.87
C LEU A 120 15.26 19.48 13.90
N ALA A 121 15.54 19.22 15.18
CA ALA A 121 15.43 20.22 16.24
C ALA A 121 16.40 21.40 16.04
N ARG A 122 17.62 21.13 15.55
CA ARG A 122 18.64 22.15 15.31
C ARG A 122 18.33 23.05 14.09
N ASN A 123 17.67 22.51 13.08
CA ASN A 123 17.46 23.19 11.79
C ASN A 123 16.07 23.81 11.62
N ARG A 124 15.20 23.74 12.63
CA ARG A 124 13.98 24.55 12.67
C ARG A 124 14.36 25.99 13.07
N LYS A 125 14.57 26.84 12.07
CA LYS A 125 14.49 28.30 12.20
C LYS A 125 13.21 28.78 11.55
#